data_AF-A0A0Q3H4J4-F1
#
_entry.id   AF-A0A0Q3H4J4-F1
#
_cell.length_a   1.000
_cell.length_b   1.000
_cell.length_c   1.000
_cell.angle_alpha   90.00
_cell.angle_beta   90.00
_cell.angle_gamma   90.00
#
_symmetry.space_group_name_H-M   'P 1'
#
loop_
_entity.id
_entity.type
_entity.pdbx_description
1 polymer ?
#
loop_
_entity_poly.entity_id
_entity_poly.type
_entity_poly.pdbx_seq_one_letter_code
_entity_poly.pdbx_strand_id
1 'polypeptide(L)'
;MSGLRVRVVLCSLVYRSKQRGFLELDLVLGTWVEQHIRSMDEANIRSLLQVLDLENPDLWKWLTGQEQPPEAVNSNPVFIAIKSKVTDNLSKHASPETRSAPGQPWVRGWDDKRGIDGPKYGNQ
;
A
#
# COMPACT_ATOMS: atom_id res chain seq x y z
N MET A 1 -3.27 -22.83 -21.80
CA MET A 1 -4.47 -22.32 -21.09
C MET A 1 -5.26 -21.45 -22.06
N SER A 2 -6.56 -21.67 -22.23
CA SER A 2 -7.40 -20.92 -23.18
C SER A 2 -7.46 -19.42 -22.83
N GLY A 3 -7.38 -18.54 -23.84
CA GLY A 3 -7.27 -17.08 -23.65
C GLY A 3 -8.42 -16.45 -22.85
N LEU A 4 -9.60 -17.08 -22.83
CA LEU A 4 -10.73 -16.64 -22.01
C LEU A 4 -10.47 -16.81 -20.50
N ARG A 5 -9.81 -17.91 -20.10
CA ARG A 5 -9.51 -18.21 -18.69
C ARG A 5 -8.48 -17.23 -18.13
N VAL A 6 -7.53 -16.80 -18.94
CA VAL A 6 -6.53 -15.79 -18.55
C VAL A 6 -7.18 -14.43 -18.33
N ARG A 7 -8.06 -13.97 -19.24
CA ARG A 7 -8.74 -12.66 -19.09
C ARG A 7 -9.57 -12.56 -17.82
N VAL A 8 -10.32 -13.61 -17.47
CA VAL A 8 -11.15 -13.62 -16.25
C VAL A 8 -10.29 -13.50 -14.99
N VAL A 9 -9.15 -14.20 -14.94
CA VAL A 9 -8.21 -14.12 -13.80
C VAL A 9 -7.64 -12.72 -13.65
N LEU A 10 -7.18 -12.10 -14.74
CA LEU A 10 -6.61 -10.73 -14.68
C LEU A 10 -7.66 -9.70 -14.25
N CYS A 11 -8.90 -9.79 -14.77
CA CYS A 11 -9.99 -8.92 -14.32
C CYS A 11 -10.30 -9.11 -12.84
N SER A 12 -10.29 -10.35 -12.35
CA SER A 12 -10.51 -10.63 -10.92
C SER A 12 -9.41 -10.04 -10.03
N LEU A 13 -8.15 -10.02 -10.48
CA LEU A 13 -7.04 -9.43 -9.73
C LEU A 13 -7.17 -7.91 -9.65
N VAL A 14 -7.48 -7.26 -10.77
CA VAL A 14 -7.76 -5.82 -10.80
C VAL A 14 -8.93 -5.47 -9.88
N TYR A 15 -10.02 -6.24 -9.93
CA TYR A 15 -11.16 -6.03 -9.06
C TYR A 15 -10.81 -6.16 -7.57
N ARG A 16 -10.12 -7.24 -7.17
CA ARG A 16 -9.66 -7.46 -5.80
C ARG A 16 -8.71 -6.36 -5.30
N SER A 17 -7.91 -5.77 -6.18
CA SER A 17 -7.01 -4.67 -5.83
C SER A 17 -7.72 -3.34 -5.53
N LYS A 18 -9.01 -3.22 -5.88
CA LYS A 18 -9.82 -1.99 -5.77
C LYS A 18 -11.01 -2.11 -4.81
N GLN A 19 -11.16 -3.25 -4.11
CA GLN A 19 -12.33 -3.56 -3.29
C GLN A 19 -11.89 -4.00 -1.90
N ARG A 20 -10.93 -3.28 -1.31
CA ARG A 20 -10.41 -3.57 0.02
C ARG A 20 -11.12 -2.78 1.11
N GLY A 21 -11.85 -1.73 0.77
CA GLY A 21 -12.56 -0.89 1.75
C GLY A 21 -11.65 0.15 2.41
N PHE A 22 -10.47 0.38 1.83
CA PHE A 22 -9.55 1.42 2.26
C PHE A 22 -9.12 2.20 1.01
N LEU A 23 -9.69 3.40 0.84
CA LEU A 23 -9.62 4.15 -0.42
C LEU A 23 -8.17 4.39 -0.86
N GLU A 24 -7.29 4.71 0.09
CA GLU A 24 -5.87 4.94 -0.18
C GLU A 24 -5.19 3.70 -0.75
N LEU A 25 -5.46 2.51 -0.19
CA LEU A 25 -4.94 1.25 -0.72
C LEU A 25 -5.55 0.92 -2.07
N ASP A 26 -6.86 1.12 -2.23
CA ASP A 26 -7.58 0.83 -3.48
C ASP A 26 -7.02 1.67 -4.63
N LEU A 27 -6.66 2.93 -4.38
CA LEU A 27 -6.02 3.80 -5.36
C LEU A 27 -4.59 3.37 -5.68
N VAL A 28 -3.76 3.12 -4.65
CA VAL A 28 -2.35 2.76 -4.83
C VAL A 28 -2.20 1.40 -5.53
N LEU A 29 -2.88 0.38 -5.02
CA LEU A 29 -2.82 -0.98 -5.56
C LEU A 29 -3.54 -1.06 -6.90
N GLY A 30 -4.75 -0.50 -6.99
CA GLY A 30 -5.55 -0.53 -8.21
C GLY A 30 -4.79 0.08 -9.39
N THR A 31 -4.25 1.28 -9.21
CA THR A 31 -3.50 1.97 -10.26
C THR A 31 -2.25 1.18 -10.67
N TRP A 32 -1.50 0.65 -9.70
CA TRP A 32 -0.29 -0.10 -9.99
C TRP A 32 -0.60 -1.41 -10.73
N VAL A 33 -1.61 -2.16 -10.29
CA VAL A 33 -2.02 -3.41 -10.93
C VAL A 33 -2.50 -3.14 -12.35
N GLU A 34 -3.36 -2.15 -12.59
CA GLU A 34 -3.84 -1.83 -13.95
C GLU A 34 -2.71 -1.55 -14.95
N GLN A 35 -1.63 -0.90 -14.49
CA GLN A 35 -0.48 -0.56 -15.31
C GLN A 35 0.41 -1.77 -15.63
N HIS A 36 0.52 -2.76 -14.73
CA HIS A 36 1.51 -3.84 -14.84
C HIS A 36 0.90 -5.20 -15.19
N ILE A 37 -0.38 -5.45 -14.87
CA ILE A 37 -1.02 -6.77 -14.95
C ILE A 37 -0.99 -7.41 -16.34
N ARG A 38 -0.93 -6.60 -17.41
CA ARG A 38 -0.89 -7.08 -18.80
C ARG A 38 0.48 -7.62 -19.23
N SER A 39 1.53 -7.24 -18.52
CA SER A 39 2.93 -7.58 -18.84
C SER A 39 3.57 -8.53 -17.83
N MET A 40 2.81 -8.98 -16.82
CA MET A 40 3.32 -9.88 -15.79
C MET A 40 3.40 -11.33 -16.27
N ASP A 41 4.49 -12.00 -15.91
CA ASP A 41 4.62 -13.45 -15.98
C ASP A 41 3.94 -14.13 -14.77
N GLU A 42 3.86 -15.47 -14.82
CA GLU A 42 3.18 -16.27 -13.81
C GLU A 42 3.76 -16.11 -12.40
N ALA A 43 5.07 -15.93 -12.24
CA ALA A 43 5.71 -15.75 -10.93
C ALA A 43 5.33 -14.39 -10.32
N ASN A 44 5.27 -13.35 -11.14
CA ASN A 44 4.80 -12.02 -10.72
C ASN A 44 3.31 -12.02 -10.38
N ILE A 45 2.48 -12.77 -11.12
CA ILE A 45 1.04 -12.94 -10.79
C ILE A 45 0.88 -13.64 -9.43
N ARG A 46 1.66 -14.68 -9.15
CA ARG A 46 1.66 -15.35 -7.82
C ARG A 46 2.12 -14.41 -6.72
N SER A 47 3.13 -13.59 -6.98
CA SER A 47 3.62 -12.58 -6.05
C SER A 47 2.54 -11.53 -5.75
N LEU A 48 1.81 -11.08 -6.77
CA LEU A 48 0.67 -10.18 -6.60
C LEU A 48 -0.45 -10.82 -5.78
N LEU A 49 -0.76 -12.10 -6.02
CA LEU A 49 -1.77 -12.82 -5.23
C LEU A 49 -1.41 -12.83 -3.74
N GLN A 50 -0.15 -13.09 -3.40
CA GLN A 50 0.31 -13.05 -2.00
C GLN A 50 0.12 -11.65 -1.39
N VAL A 51 0.45 -10.58 -2.12
CA VAL A 51 0.23 -9.20 -1.65
C VAL A 51 -1.27 -8.91 -1.46
N LEU A 52 -2.11 -9.39 -2.37
CA LEU A 52 -3.57 -9.24 -2.29
C LEU A 52 -4.24 -10.15 -1.25
N ASP A 53 -3.49 -10.98 -0.54
CA ASP A 53 -3.97 -11.78 0.59
C ASP A 53 -3.61 -11.14 1.95
N LEU A 54 -2.74 -10.13 1.97
CA LEU A 54 -2.34 -9.43 3.18
C LEU A 54 -3.47 -8.55 3.73
N GLU A 55 -3.53 -8.45 5.06
CA GLU A 55 -4.46 -7.60 5.80
C GLU A 55 -4.20 -6.10 5.54
N ASN A 56 -5.28 -5.32 5.35
CA ASN A 56 -5.19 -3.90 4.98
C ASN A 56 -4.38 -3.04 5.97
N PRO A 57 -4.60 -3.13 7.31
CA PRO A 57 -3.93 -2.23 8.24
C PRO A 57 -2.42 -2.41 8.21
N ASP A 58 -1.95 -3.65 8.16
CA ASP A 58 -0.52 -3.95 8.18
C ASP A 58 0.13 -3.66 6.83
N LEU A 59 -0.56 -4.01 5.73
CA LEU A 59 -0.11 -3.65 4.39
C LEU A 59 0.10 -2.13 4.25
N TRP A 60 -0.83 -1.32 4.75
CA TRP A 60 -0.70 0.13 4.70
C TRP A 60 0.49 0.65 5.53
N LYS A 61 0.68 0.13 6.75
CA LYS A 61 1.83 0.51 7.59
C LYS A 61 3.16 0.20 6.89
N TRP A 62 3.28 -0.96 6.26
CA TRP A 62 4.52 -1.36 5.59
C TRP A 62 4.79 -0.58 4.31
N LEU A 63 3.75 -0.25 3.55
CA LEU A 63 3.85 0.55 2.33
C LEU A 63 4.23 2.01 2.61
N THR A 64 3.71 2.59 3.69
CA THR A 64 4.01 3.97 4.11
C THR A 64 5.28 4.10 4.94
N GLY A 65 5.89 2.98 5.35
CA GLY A 65 7.12 2.96 6.16
C GLY A 65 6.90 3.17 7.66
N GLN A 66 5.66 3.10 8.14
CA GLN A 66 5.32 3.16 9.58
C GLN A 66 5.88 1.97 10.36
N GLU A 67 5.96 0.81 9.72
CA GLU A 67 6.47 -0.42 10.32
C GLU A 67 7.30 -1.20 9.29
N GLN A 68 8.25 -2.00 9.78
CA GLN A 68 9.02 -2.91 8.92
C GLN A 68 8.17 -4.14 8.57
N PRO A 69 8.01 -4.47 7.28
CA PRO A 69 7.33 -5.70 6.89
C PRO A 69 8.14 -6.93 7.31
N PRO A 70 7.47 -8.07 7.58
CA PRO A 70 8.15 -9.36 7.72
C PRO A 70 9.01 -9.69 6.49
N GLU A 71 10.09 -10.45 6.69
CA GLU A 71 11.04 -10.78 5.61
C GLU A 71 10.35 -11.42 4.40
N ALA A 72 9.39 -12.32 4.62
CA ALA A 72 8.63 -12.97 3.55
C ALA A 72 7.87 -11.97 2.66
N VAL A 73 7.36 -10.87 3.24
CA VAL A 73 6.69 -9.80 2.50
C VAL A 73 7.72 -8.90 1.83
N ASN A 74 8.82 -8.58 2.54
CA ASN A 74 9.87 -7.72 2.02
C ASN A 74 10.71 -8.35 0.90
N SER A 75 10.68 -9.67 0.74
CA SER A 75 11.29 -10.38 -0.40
C SER A 75 10.37 -10.48 -1.63
N ASN A 76 9.10 -10.10 -1.52
CA ASN A 76 8.15 -10.20 -2.62
C ASN A 76 8.38 -9.08 -3.66
N PRO A 77 8.62 -9.40 -4.94
CA PRO A 77 9.00 -8.40 -5.95
C PRO A 77 7.89 -7.38 -6.24
N VAL A 78 6.63 -7.81 -6.17
CA VAL A 78 5.46 -6.94 -6.37
C VAL A 78 5.31 -5.98 -5.19
N PHE A 79 5.48 -6.48 -3.97
CA PHE A 79 5.47 -5.63 -2.78
C PHE A 79 6.57 -4.56 -2.83
N ILE A 80 7.81 -4.94 -3.17
CA ILE A 80 8.94 -4.01 -3.29
C ILE A 80 8.63 -2.93 -4.34
N ALA A 81 8.09 -3.30 -5.50
CA ALA A 81 7.76 -2.35 -6.56
C ALA A 81 6.68 -1.34 -6.13
N ILE A 82 5.63 -1.80 -5.45
CA ILE A 82 4.56 -0.93 -4.94
C ILE A 82 5.12 -0.02 -3.84
N LYS A 83 5.88 -0.57 -2.88
CA LYS A 83 6.50 0.20 -1.79
C LYS A 83 7.45 1.28 -2.35
N SER A 84 8.24 0.96 -3.37
CA SER A 84 9.09 1.94 -4.04
C SER A 84 8.27 3.07 -4.66
N LYS A 85 7.13 2.76 -5.29
CA LYS A 85 6.24 3.76 -5.89
C LYS A 85 5.59 4.65 -4.83
N VAL A 86 5.17 4.08 -3.70
CA VAL A 86 4.61 4.85 -2.57
C VAL A 86 5.66 5.77 -1.96
N THR A 87 6.88 5.26 -1.74
CA THR A 87 8.00 6.02 -1.21
C THR A 87 8.39 7.19 -2.12
N ASP A 88 8.42 6.96 -3.44
CA ASP A 88 8.65 8.02 -4.44
C ASP A 88 7.55 9.10 -4.39
N ASN A 89 6.28 8.72 -4.31
CA ASN A 89 5.18 9.68 -4.17
C ASN A 89 5.27 10.49 -2.87
N LEU A 90 5.55 9.84 -1.74
CA LEU A 90 5.76 10.51 -0.45
C LEU A 90 6.92 11.51 -0.51
N SER A 91 7.99 11.15 -1.21
CA SER A 91 9.14 12.05 -1.39
C SER A 91 8.81 13.31 -2.19
N LYS A 92 7.89 13.20 -3.15
CA LYS A 92 7.50 14.29 -4.06
C LYS A 92 6.42 15.20 -3.49
N HIS A 93 5.50 14.66 -2.70
CA HIS A 93 4.26 15.34 -2.33
C HIS A 93 4.10 15.58 -0.82
N ALA A 94 4.96 15.03 0.03
CA ALA A 94 4.89 15.23 1.48
C ALA A 94 6.23 15.74 2.04
N SER A 95 6.17 16.74 2.93
CA SER A 95 7.34 17.15 3.72
C SER A 95 7.75 16.02 4.67
N PRO A 96 9.05 15.83 4.97
CA PRO A 96 9.50 14.80 5.91
C PRO A 96 8.82 14.89 7.28
N GLU A 97 8.55 16.11 7.77
CA GLU A 97 7.94 16.33 9.09
C GLU A 97 6.48 15.88 9.20
N THR A 98 5.77 15.76 8.07
CA THR A 98 4.36 15.32 8.05
C THR A 98 4.21 13.81 7.84
N ARG A 99 5.33 13.09 7.66
CA ARG A 99 5.32 11.63 7.49
C ARG A 99 5.25 10.95 8.85
N SER A 100 4.55 9.82 8.90
CA SER A 100 4.52 8.98 10.09
C SER A 100 5.91 8.43 10.40
N ALA A 101 6.42 8.69 11.60
CA ALA A 101 7.69 8.16 12.06
C ALA A 101 7.59 6.64 12.31
N PRO A 102 8.62 5.84 11.97
CA PRO A 102 8.60 4.40 12.20
C PRO A 102 8.41 4.08 13.69
N GLY A 103 7.50 3.15 13.99
CA GLY A 103 7.26 2.68 15.36
C GLY A 103 6.46 3.63 16.27
N GLN A 104 5.93 4.74 15.75
CA GLN A 104 4.98 5.56 16.49
C GLN A 104 3.55 5.01 16.32
N PRO A 105 2.76 4.90 17.40
CA PRO A 105 1.36 4.54 17.29
C PRO A 105 0.60 5.63 16.53
N TRP A 106 -0.52 5.25 15.88
CA TRP A 106 -1.39 6.22 15.22
C TRP A 106 -1.78 7.31 16.22
N VAL A 107 -1.47 8.57 15.89
CA VAL A 107 -1.98 9.71 16.64
C VAL A 107 -3.48 9.73 16.41
N ARG A 108 -4.23 9.16 17.35
CA ARG A 108 -5.68 9.31 17.38
C ARG A 108 -5.91 10.80 17.65
N GLY A 109 -6.38 11.54 16.65
CA GLY A 109 -6.69 12.98 16.76
C GLY A 109 -7.84 13.32 17.72
N TRP A 110 -8.10 12.45 18.71
CA TRP A 110 -9.05 12.61 19.80
C TRP A 110 -8.39 12.36 21.18
N ASP A 111 -7.11 12.01 21.24
CA ASP A 111 -6.32 12.09 22.48
C ASP A 111 -5.82 13.54 22.69
N ASP A 112 -6.73 14.50 22.52
CA ASP A 112 -6.49 15.91 22.86
C ASP A 112 -6.65 16.07 24.37
N LYS A 113 -5.71 15.54 25.15
CA LYS A 113 -5.46 16.16 26.45
C LYS A 113 -4.86 17.53 26.18
N ARG A 114 -5.74 18.54 26.12
CA ARG A 114 -5.40 19.96 25.98
C ARG A 114 -4.32 20.32 27.01
N GLY A 115 -3.08 20.41 26.56
CA GLY A 115 -1.96 20.76 27.40
C GLY A 115 -0.84 21.32 26.54
N ILE A 116 -0.86 22.64 26.33
CA ILE A 116 0.24 23.58 25.97
C ILE A 116 1.13 23.28 24.74
N ASP A 117 1.29 22.04 24.29
CA ASP A 117 2.20 21.60 23.22
C ASP A 117 1.46 20.73 22.18
N GLY A 118 0.53 21.33 21.45
CA GLY A 118 -0.02 20.71 20.25
C GLY A 118 0.98 20.76 19.08
N PRO A 119 0.92 19.83 18.10
CA PRO A 119 1.77 19.90 16.92
C PRO A 119 1.51 21.20 16.16
N LYS A 120 2.59 21.94 15.85
CA LYS A 120 2.53 23.27 15.19
C LYS A 120 1.91 23.24 13.79
N TYR A 121 1.83 22.07 13.17
CA TYR A 121 1.32 21.88 11.83
C TYR A 121 0.30 20.74 11.84
N GLY A 122 -0.93 21.07 11.48
CA GLY A 122 -2.00 20.13 11.16
C GLY A 122 -2.64 20.59 9.85
N ASN A 123 -3.07 19.64 9.02
CA ASN A 123 -3.85 19.94 7.83
C ASN A 123 -5.25 20.40 8.27
N GLN A 124 -5.45 21.72 8.38
CA GLN A 124 -6.77 22.34 8.47
C GLN A 124 -7.43 22.40 7.09
#